data_AF-A0A3B6I1W4-F1
#
_entry.id   AF-A0A3B6I1W4-F1
#
_cell.length_a   1.000
_cell.length_b   1.000
_cell.length_c   1.000
_cell.angle_alpha   90.00
_cell.angle_beta   90.00
_cell.angle_gamma   90.00
#
_symmetry.space_group_name_H-M   'P 1'
#
loop_
_entity.id
_entity.type
_entity.pdbx_description
1 polymer ?
#
loop_
_entity_poly.entity_id
_entity_poly.type
_entity_poly.pdbx_seq_one_letter_code
_entity_poly.pdbx_strand_id
1 'polypeptide(L)'
;MAAAAIRGQINVLIATMFNTGLVDDAFLQLQRMREQGRETPAHVVEVMNRFLIDAERIINDITGLMINEPEVDFDKVDGLVQQLKVTCSSVGAKRLNLCCVQHFSPEAKNKEGYLEALGRVRFQFYDLRSMFKIIMELEQHLVACGPK
;
A
#
# COMPACT_ATOMS: atom_id res chain seq x y z
N MET A 1 28.73 -7.70 -9.98
CA MET A 1 28.72 -6.28 -9.53
C MET A 1 27.33 -5.64 -9.65
N ALA A 2 26.62 -5.76 -10.79
CA ALA A 2 25.28 -5.16 -10.98
C ALA A 2 24.20 -5.66 -9.99
N ALA A 3 24.09 -6.97 -9.76
CA ALA A 3 23.08 -7.53 -8.85
C ALA A 3 23.24 -7.04 -7.39
N ALA A 4 24.48 -6.88 -6.91
CA ALA A 4 24.74 -6.36 -5.57
C ALA A 4 24.33 -4.88 -5.44
N ALA A 5 24.57 -4.07 -6.48
CA ALA A 5 24.14 -2.68 -6.53
C ALA A 5 22.61 -2.55 -6.50
N ILE A 6 21.89 -3.38 -7.27
CA ILE A 6 20.41 -3.39 -7.27
C ILE A 6 19.86 -3.78 -5.89
N ARG A 7 20.42 -4.80 -5.23
CA ARG A 7 20.04 -5.15 -3.85
C ARG A 7 20.27 -3.99 -2.88
N GLY A 8 21.40 -3.30 -3.01
CA GLY A 8 21.69 -2.11 -2.22
C GLY A 8 20.63 -1.01 -2.39
N GLN A 9 20.19 -0.75 -3.62
CA GLN A 9 19.14 0.23 -3.90
C GLN A 9 17.80 -0.17 -3.28
N ILE A 10 17.40 -1.44 -3.40
CA ILE A 10 16.17 -1.96 -2.79
C ILE A 10 16.21 -1.75 -1.26
N ASN A 11 17.33 -2.08 -0.61
CA ASN A 11 17.47 -1.94 0.83
C ASN A 11 17.39 -0.46 1.28
N VAL A 12 18.00 0.45 0.53
CA VAL A 12 17.91 1.90 0.79
C VAL A 12 16.47 2.40 0.62
N LEU A 13 15.76 1.96 -0.42
CA LEU A 13 14.35 2.29 -0.63
C LEU A 13 13.49 1.81 0.54
N ILE A 14 13.62 0.55 0.95
CA ILE A 14 12.86 -0.01 2.07
C ILE A 14 13.14 0.76 3.37
N ALA A 15 14.41 1.05 3.67
CA ALA A 15 14.79 1.85 4.83
C ALA A 15 14.17 3.25 4.79
N THR A 16 14.16 3.88 3.61
CA THR A 16 13.53 5.19 3.39
C THR A 16 12.03 5.12 3.65
N MET A 17 11.34 4.12 3.12
CA MET A 17 9.91 3.92 3.35
C MET A 17 9.58 3.72 4.83
N PHE A 18 10.39 2.96 5.56
CA PHE A 18 10.19 2.75 6.99
C PHE A 18 10.43 4.05 7.79
N ASN A 19 11.55 4.73 7.55
CA ASN A 19 11.93 5.95 8.28
C ASN A 19 10.96 7.12 8.04
N THR A 20 10.35 7.19 6.87
CA THR A 20 9.32 8.18 6.53
C THR A 20 7.91 7.77 6.98
N GLY A 21 7.77 6.58 7.56
CA GLY A 21 6.52 6.04 8.08
C GLY A 21 5.55 5.55 7.01
N LEU A 22 5.97 5.43 5.75
CA LEU A 22 5.18 4.83 4.65
C LEU A 22 4.77 3.39 5.01
N VAL A 23 5.70 2.63 5.58
CA VAL A 23 5.48 1.26 6.06
C VAL A 23 5.90 1.08 7.52
N ASP A 24 5.46 -0.01 8.16
CA ASP A 24 5.83 -0.39 9.54
C ASP A 24 6.62 -1.71 9.64
N ASP A 25 6.76 -2.20 10.87
CA ASP A 25 7.48 -3.42 11.20
C ASP A 25 6.91 -4.68 10.54
N ALA A 26 5.62 -4.71 10.18
CA ALA A 26 5.04 -5.86 9.48
C ALA A 26 5.66 -6.01 8.08
N PHE A 27 5.90 -4.90 7.39
CA PHE A 27 6.60 -4.92 6.10
C PHE A 27 8.07 -5.30 6.27
N LEU A 28 8.75 -4.81 7.32
CA LEU A 28 10.13 -5.20 7.60
C LEU A 28 10.25 -6.69 7.92
N GLN A 29 9.27 -7.28 8.60
CA GLN A 29 9.25 -8.72 8.87
C GLN A 29 9.18 -9.53 7.57
N LEU A 30 8.35 -9.13 6.60
CA LEU A 30 8.30 -9.77 5.27
C LEU A 30 9.67 -9.73 4.58
N GLN A 31 10.40 -8.61 4.68
CA GLN A 31 11.74 -8.48 4.12
C GLN A 31 12.78 -9.34 4.85
N ARG A 32 12.73 -9.41 6.19
CA ARG A 32 13.59 -10.30 6.98
C ARG A 32 13.35 -11.77 6.65
N MET A 33 12.09 -12.17 6.43
CA MET A 33 11.75 -13.53 6.03
C MET A 33 12.35 -13.86 4.65
N ARG A 34 12.35 -12.91 3.72
CA ARG A 34 13.07 -13.03 2.43
C ARG A 34 14.57 -13.19 2.62
N GLU A 35 15.20 -12.35 3.45
CA GLU A 35 16.65 -12.43 3.72
C GLU A 35 17.06 -13.75 4.37
N GLN A 36 16.21 -14.30 5.23
CA GLN A 36 16.40 -15.62 5.86
C GLN A 36 16.09 -16.80 4.93
N GLY A 37 15.66 -16.55 3.69
CA GLY A 37 15.26 -17.59 2.74
C GLY A 37 13.94 -18.29 3.08
N ARG A 38 13.15 -17.74 4.01
CA ARG A 38 11.81 -18.23 4.38
C ARG A 38 10.75 -17.76 3.38
N GLU A 39 11.02 -16.67 2.67
CA GLU A 39 10.21 -16.16 1.57
C GLU A 39 11.04 -15.96 0.31
N THR A 40 10.40 -16.09 -0.85
CA THR A 40 11.06 -15.85 -2.15
C THR A 40 10.91 -14.38 -2.56
N PRO A 41 11.85 -13.82 -3.35
CA PRO A 41 11.66 -12.50 -3.94
C PRO A 41 10.36 -12.37 -4.75
N ALA A 42 9.97 -13.44 -5.45
CA ALA A 42 8.72 -13.50 -6.20
C ALA A 42 7.49 -13.39 -5.28
N HIS A 43 7.51 -14.04 -4.12
CA HIS A 43 6.43 -13.92 -3.13
C HIS A 43 6.31 -12.50 -2.58
N VAL A 44 7.43 -11.83 -2.26
CA VAL A 44 7.40 -10.44 -1.78
C VAL A 44 6.81 -9.50 -2.84
N VAL A 45 7.17 -9.69 -4.11
CA VAL A 45 6.58 -8.96 -5.25
C VAL A 45 5.08 -9.25 -5.39
N GLU A 46 4.66 -10.51 -5.26
CA GLU A 46 3.26 -10.90 -5.30
C GLU A 46 2.44 -10.21 -4.20
N VAL A 47 2.94 -10.20 -2.97
CA VAL A 47 2.29 -9.53 -1.82
C VAL A 47 2.11 -8.04 -2.08
N MET A 48 3.15 -7.35 -2.56
CA MET A 48 3.06 -5.92 -2.92
C MET A 48 2.05 -5.70 -4.05
N ASN A 49 2.12 -6.48 -5.12
CA ASN A 49 1.22 -6.32 -6.27
C ASN A 49 -0.24 -6.59 -5.88
N ARG A 50 -0.49 -7.63 -5.08
CA ARG A 50 -1.82 -7.99 -4.60
C ARG A 50 -2.43 -6.87 -3.75
N PHE A 51 -1.65 -6.33 -2.82
CA PHE A 51 -2.06 -5.17 -2.05
C PHE A 51 -2.46 -3.98 -2.93
N LEU A 52 -1.65 -3.64 -3.95
CA LEU A 52 -1.94 -2.52 -4.84
C LEU A 52 -3.25 -2.71 -5.60
N ILE A 53 -3.50 -3.92 -6.11
CA ILE A 53 -4.74 -4.26 -6.82
C ILE A 53 -5.94 -4.14 -5.87
N ASP A 54 -5.87 -4.77 -4.70
CA ASP A 54 -6.98 -4.79 -3.75
C ASP A 54 -7.28 -3.38 -3.21
N ALA A 55 -6.25 -2.60 -2.86
CA ALA A 55 -6.41 -1.23 -2.36
C ALA A 55 -6.95 -0.29 -3.45
N GLU A 56 -6.45 -0.36 -4.69
CA GLU A 56 -6.96 0.47 -5.81
C GLU A 56 -8.43 0.15 -6.11
N ARG A 57 -8.81 -1.14 -6.10
CA ARG A 57 -10.21 -1.54 -6.25
C ARG A 57 -11.09 -0.93 -5.16
N ILE A 58 -10.72 -1.11 -3.88
CA ILE A 58 -11.52 -0.60 -2.76
C ILE A 58 -11.64 0.93 -2.81
N ILE A 59 -10.56 1.65 -3.12
CA ILE A 59 -10.58 3.12 -3.26
C ILE A 59 -11.51 3.55 -4.40
N ASN A 60 -11.51 2.83 -5.52
CA ASN A 60 -12.39 3.12 -6.66
C ASN A 60 -13.86 2.80 -6.32
N ASP A 61 -14.13 1.72 -5.58
CA ASP A 61 -15.48 1.37 -5.11
C ASP A 61 -16.04 2.47 -4.19
N ILE A 62 -15.23 2.95 -3.23
CA ILE A 62 -15.58 4.09 -2.37
C ILE A 62 -15.84 5.34 -3.24
N THR A 63 -14.96 5.63 -4.20
CA THR A 63 -15.12 6.75 -5.12
C THR A 63 -16.46 6.69 -5.87
N GLY A 64 -16.83 5.50 -6.35
CA GLY A 64 -18.10 5.28 -7.04
C GLY A 64 -19.31 5.59 -6.17
N LEU A 65 -19.33 5.08 -4.93
CA LEU A 65 -20.42 5.36 -3.98
C LEU A 65 -20.52 6.85 -3.62
N MET A 66 -19.39 7.54 -3.50
CA MET A 66 -19.37 8.95 -3.10
C MET A 66 -19.79 9.90 -4.23
N ILE A 67 -19.47 9.57 -5.49
CA ILE A 67 -19.64 10.50 -6.62
C ILE A 67 -20.87 10.15 -7.47
N ASN A 68 -21.16 8.88 -7.69
CA ASN A 68 -22.14 8.45 -8.68
C ASN A 68 -23.55 8.24 -8.10
N GLU A 69 -23.65 8.05 -6.79
CA GLU A 69 -24.94 7.82 -6.14
C GLU A 69 -25.63 9.16 -5.74
N PRO A 70 -26.97 9.26 -5.94
CA PRO A 70 -27.73 10.44 -5.55
C PRO A 70 -27.74 10.64 -4.03
N GLU A 71 -27.85 9.54 -3.28
CA GLU A 71 -27.71 9.50 -1.82
C GLU A 71 -26.58 8.55 -1.43
N VAL A 72 -25.75 8.96 -0.48
CA VAL A 72 -24.58 8.17 -0.07
C VAL A 72 -24.99 7.21 1.05
N ASP A 73 -24.85 5.92 0.80
CA ASP A 73 -24.90 4.88 1.84
C ASP A 73 -23.56 4.87 2.60
N PHE A 74 -23.51 5.62 3.69
CA PHE A 74 -22.30 5.76 4.48
C PHE A 74 -21.90 4.47 5.21
N ASP A 75 -22.85 3.57 5.52
CA ASP A 75 -22.51 2.32 6.20
C ASP A 75 -21.79 1.37 5.24
N LYS A 76 -22.19 1.38 3.96
CA LYS A 76 -21.44 0.69 2.90
C LYS A 76 -20.05 1.29 2.67
N VAL A 77 -19.92 2.62 2.71
CA VAL A 77 -18.62 3.29 2.61
C VAL A 77 -17.73 2.92 3.81
N ASP A 78 -18.27 2.97 5.03
CA ASP A 78 -17.54 2.60 6.24
C ASP A 78 -17.06 1.15 6.19
N GLY A 79 -17.88 0.23 5.65
CA GLY A 79 -17.48 -1.17 5.41
C GLY A 79 -16.27 -1.29 4.48
N LEU A 80 -16.25 -0.55 3.37
CA LEU A 80 -15.12 -0.52 2.44
C LEU A 80 -13.87 0.12 3.07
N VAL A 81 -14.03 1.18 3.87
CA VAL A 81 -12.92 1.80 4.62
C VAL A 81 -12.32 0.81 5.62
N GLN A 82 -13.14 0.04 6.34
CA GLN A 82 -12.63 -1.02 7.22
C GLN A 82 -11.87 -2.08 6.42
N GLN A 83 -12.39 -2.50 5.27
CA GLN A 83 -11.69 -3.43 4.38
C GLN A 83 -10.34 -2.86 3.93
N LEU A 84 -10.28 -1.58 3.55
CA LEU A 84 -9.03 -0.93 3.17
C LEU A 84 -8.01 -0.92 4.32
N LYS A 85 -8.43 -0.65 5.55
CA LYS A 85 -7.56 -0.69 6.74
C LYS A 85 -7.01 -2.08 7.02
N VAL A 86 -7.83 -3.13 6.85
CA VAL A 86 -7.40 -4.53 6.96
C VAL A 86 -6.36 -4.85 5.89
N THR A 87 -6.63 -4.46 4.64
CA THR A 87 -5.69 -4.61 3.52
C THR A 87 -4.39 -3.84 3.75
N CYS A 88 -4.42 -2.66 4.38
CA CYS A 88 -3.20 -1.95 4.75
C CYS A 88 -2.40 -2.69 5.82
N SER A 89 -3.08 -3.27 6.80
CA SER A 89 -2.44 -3.96 7.92
C SER A 89 -1.73 -5.25 7.48
N SER A 90 -2.22 -5.92 6.42
CA SER A 90 -1.61 -7.17 5.92
C SER A 90 -0.21 -6.99 5.32
N VAL A 91 0.12 -5.79 4.86
CA VAL A 91 1.44 -5.46 4.28
C VAL A 91 2.18 -4.36 5.05
N GLY A 92 1.66 -3.94 6.21
CA GLY A 92 2.26 -2.87 6.99
C GLY A 92 2.22 -1.49 6.34
N ALA A 93 1.19 -1.17 5.53
CA ALA A 93 1.01 0.13 4.88
C ALA A 93 0.55 1.21 5.90
N LYS A 94 1.45 1.55 6.82
CA LYS A 94 1.21 2.36 8.02
C LYS A 94 0.53 3.70 7.72
N ARG A 95 1.14 4.53 6.88
CA ARG A 95 0.66 5.90 6.65
C ARG A 95 -0.70 5.93 5.97
N LEU A 96 -0.95 5.00 5.05
CA LEU A 96 -2.26 4.87 4.41
C LEU A 96 -3.33 4.43 5.42
N ASN A 97 -3.02 3.46 6.28
CA ASN A 97 -3.92 3.01 7.33
C ASN A 97 -4.27 4.15 8.31
N LEU A 98 -3.26 4.88 8.78
CA LEU A 98 -3.46 6.02 9.67
C LEU A 98 -4.31 7.12 9.02
N CYS A 99 -4.08 7.40 7.73
CA CYS A 99 -4.90 8.34 6.97
C CYS A 99 -6.38 7.92 6.94
N CYS A 100 -6.65 6.62 6.75
CA CYS A 100 -8.02 6.10 6.81
C CYS A 100 -8.64 6.30 8.20
N VAL A 101 -7.91 5.96 9.27
CA VAL A 101 -8.37 6.11 10.66
C VAL A 101 -8.64 7.57 11.04
N GLN A 102 -7.81 8.49 10.57
CA GLN A 102 -7.91 9.91 10.93
C GLN A 102 -9.04 10.64 10.20
N HIS A 103 -9.31 10.27 8.93
CA HIS A 103 -10.18 11.08 8.08
C HIS A 103 -11.57 10.47 7.82
N PHE A 104 -11.74 9.16 7.94
CA PHE A 104 -13.07 8.53 7.96
C PHE A 104 -13.56 8.36 9.40
N SER A 105 -13.78 9.49 10.08
CA SER A 105 -14.26 9.54 11.46
C SER A 105 -15.77 9.87 11.53
N PRO A 106 -16.45 9.55 12.64
CA PRO A 106 -17.86 9.89 12.83
C PRO A 106 -18.16 11.39 12.68
N GLU A 107 -17.24 12.25 13.09
CA GLU A 107 -17.37 13.72 13.00
C GLU A 107 -17.31 14.21 11.54
N ALA A 108 -16.61 13.49 10.68
CA ALA A 108 -16.49 13.78 9.25
C ALA A 108 -17.57 13.08 8.39
N LYS A 109 -18.52 12.34 9.01
CA LYS A 109 -19.53 11.50 8.33
C LYS A 109 -20.62 12.31 7.62
N ASN A 110 -20.20 13.01 6.58
CA ASN A 110 -21.03 13.68 5.58
C ASN A 110 -20.32 13.62 4.21
N LYS A 111 -21.04 14.00 3.13
CA LYS A 111 -20.54 13.80 1.76
C LYS A 111 -19.25 14.57 1.49
N GLU A 112 -19.15 15.81 1.96
CA GLU A 112 -17.97 16.67 1.77
C GLU A 112 -16.77 16.13 2.56
N GLY A 113 -16.95 15.82 3.84
CA GLY A 113 -15.90 15.29 4.71
C GLY A 113 -15.32 13.96 4.19
N TYR A 114 -16.17 13.05 3.73
CA TYR A 114 -15.70 11.77 3.16
C TYR A 114 -15.05 11.94 1.77
N LEU A 115 -15.45 12.92 0.97
CA LEU A 115 -14.76 13.25 -0.28
C LEU A 115 -13.37 13.83 -0.03
N GLU A 116 -13.21 14.69 0.97
CA GLU A 116 -11.91 15.19 1.40
C GLU A 116 -11.03 14.05 1.94
N ALA A 117 -11.58 13.18 2.79
CA ALA A 117 -10.90 12.01 3.31
C ALA A 117 -10.40 11.09 2.19
N LEU A 118 -11.26 10.83 1.20
CA LEU A 118 -10.92 10.04 0.02
C LEU A 118 -9.78 10.66 -0.79
N GLY A 119 -9.77 11.98 -0.98
CA GLY A 119 -8.68 12.70 -1.63
C GLY A 119 -7.33 12.48 -0.91
N ARG A 120 -7.33 12.57 0.42
CA ARG A 120 -6.14 12.32 1.25
C ARG A 120 -5.69 10.87 1.16
N VAL A 121 -6.61 9.91 1.26
CA VAL A 121 -6.31 8.48 1.13
C VAL A 121 -5.73 8.14 -0.24
N ARG A 122 -6.28 8.69 -1.34
CA ARG A 122 -5.73 8.53 -2.70
C ARG A 122 -4.30 9.04 -2.81
N PHE A 123 -4.02 10.21 -2.25
CA PHE A 123 -2.65 10.76 -2.25
C PHE A 123 -1.69 9.81 -1.52
N GLN A 124 -2.06 9.34 -0.33
CA GLN A 124 -1.22 8.42 0.44
C GLN A 124 -1.01 7.07 -0.27
N PHE A 125 -2.06 6.56 -0.93
CA PHE A 125 -1.98 5.33 -1.71
C PHE A 125 -1.03 5.47 -2.90
N TYR A 126 -1.09 6.57 -3.64
CA TYR A 126 -0.23 6.76 -4.82
C TYR A 126 1.24 6.97 -4.48
N ASP A 127 1.56 7.58 -3.34
CA ASP A 127 2.94 7.67 -2.87
C ASP A 127 3.49 6.27 -2.54
N LEU A 128 2.74 5.46 -1.77
CA LEU A 128 3.12 4.07 -1.47
C LEU A 128 3.23 3.22 -2.74
N ARG A 129 2.28 3.37 -3.68
CA ARG A 129 2.27 2.66 -4.96
C ARG A 129 3.52 2.94 -5.77
N SER A 130 3.97 4.19 -5.81
CA SER A 130 5.16 4.58 -6.55
C SER A 130 6.40 3.86 -6.01
N MET A 131 6.55 3.81 -4.69
CA MET A 131 7.67 3.09 -4.06
C MET A 131 7.62 1.58 -4.30
N PHE A 132 6.45 0.96 -4.16
CA PHE A 132 6.28 -0.47 -4.44
C PHE A 132 6.59 -0.81 -5.91
N LYS A 133 6.16 0.01 -6.87
CA LYS A 133 6.49 -0.20 -8.28
C LYS A 133 7.99 -0.17 -8.55
N ILE A 134 8.71 0.81 -7.99
CA ILE A 134 10.17 0.88 -8.11
C ILE A 134 10.83 -0.38 -7.54
N ILE A 135 10.42 -0.84 -6.36
CA ILE A 135 10.97 -2.07 -5.76
C ILE A 135 10.70 -3.28 -6.66
N MET A 136 9.47 -3.45 -7.17
CA MET A 136 9.11 -4.57 -8.04
C MET A 136 9.90 -4.57 -9.35
N GLU A 137 10.12 -3.40 -9.98
CA GLU A 137 10.94 -3.25 -11.17
C GLU A 137 12.42 -3.63 -10.91
N LEU A 138 12.97 -3.18 -9.77
CA LEU A 138 14.33 -3.55 -9.36
C LEU A 138 14.46 -5.06 -9.09
N GLU A 139 13.46 -5.69 -8.46
CA GLU A 139 13.45 -7.15 -8.27
C GLU A 139 13.38 -7.90 -9.61
N GLN A 140 12.60 -7.42 -10.58
CA GLN A 140 12.56 -8.00 -11.93
C GLN A 140 13.91 -7.90 -12.64
N HIS A 141 14.59 -6.74 -12.54
CA HIS A 141 15.94 -6.58 -13.09
C HIS A 141 16.94 -7.54 -12.44
N LEU A 142 16.79 -7.80 -11.14
CA LEU A 142 17.66 -8.73 -10.42
C LEU A 142 17.48 -10.17 -10.91
N VAL A 143 16.24 -10.59 -11.20
CA VAL A 143 15.95 -11.90 -11.82
C VAL A 143 16.56 -11.98 -13.23
N ALA A 144 16.44 -10.91 -14.03
CA ALA A 144 17.00 -10.87 -15.38
C ALA A 144 18.54 -10.87 -15.42
N CYS A 145 19.21 -10.37 -14.38
CA CYS A 145 20.67 -10.35 -14.25
C CYS A 145 21.26 -11.60 -13.57
N GLY A 146 20.46 -12.57 -13.11
CA GLY A 146 20.93 -13.82 -12.53
C GLY A 146 21.43 -14.81 -13.59
N PRO A 147 22.32 -15.77 -13.23
CA PRO A 147 22.66 -16.87 -14.14
C PRO A 147 21.41 -17.70 -14.43
N LYS A 148 21.22 -18.06 -15.71
CA LYS A 148 20.21 -19.03 -16.16
C LYS A 148 20.58 -20.44 -15.71
#